data_AF-A0AAW4PIM6-F1
#
_entry.id   AF-A0AAW4PIM6-F1
#
_cell.length_a   1.000
_cell.length_b   1.000
_cell.length_c   1.000
_cell.angle_alpha   90.00
_cell.angle_beta   90.00
_cell.angle_gamma   90.00
#
_symmetry.space_group_name_H-M   'P 1'
#
loop_
_entity.id
_entity.type
_entity.pdbx_description
1 polymer ?
#
loop_
_entity_poly.entity_id
_entity_poly.type
_entity_poly.pdbx_seq_one_letter_code
_entity_poly.pdbx_strand_id
1 'polypeptide(L)'
;MTKVYEKLQTGPQTGIDRSNLNYEERSEVRAIDVRGTTGLAQVNNPGKFTNVFYLDGDEAAAAELFAEVNADLIAAIDLSARNVLQTSLPRHMYDLILDAAGRREIRTYPTVVFERREDGTIWLIDRDRYETRVDRRYTTSETGSARVPSDLSLETLYENYGSVITESDLRETTIDGDVRQVLDYYRVASGYHCQPTTTETGELAITKIEETD
;
A
#
# COMPACT_ATOMS: atom_id res chain seq x y z
N MET A 1 -6.83 -35.59 10.96
CA MET A 1 -6.01 -34.38 10.96
C MET A 1 -4.55 -34.76 11.10
N THR A 2 -3.66 -34.19 10.30
CA THR A 2 -2.21 -34.44 10.37
C THR A 2 -1.54 -33.47 11.35
N LYS A 3 -0.40 -33.87 11.92
CA LYS A 3 0.39 -33.00 12.83
C LYS A 3 0.83 -31.69 12.18
N VAL A 4 1.07 -31.73 10.88
CA VAL A 4 1.44 -30.55 10.10
C VAL A 4 0.27 -29.57 10.03
N TYR A 5 -0.93 -30.08 9.77
CA TYR A 5 -2.13 -29.26 9.74
C TYR A 5 -2.50 -28.72 11.13
N GLU A 6 -2.38 -29.53 12.19
CA GLU A 6 -2.51 -29.07 13.59
C GLU A 6 -1.60 -27.88 13.90
N LYS A 7 -0.35 -27.91 13.39
CA LYS A 7 0.59 -26.80 13.58
C LYS A 7 0.16 -25.55 12.82
N LEU A 8 -0.40 -25.70 11.61
CA LEU A 8 -0.91 -24.57 10.82
C LEU A 8 -2.13 -23.92 11.44
N GLN A 9 -2.94 -24.66 12.20
CA GLN A 9 -4.02 -24.07 13.00
C GLN A 9 -3.54 -23.18 14.14
N THR A 10 -2.27 -23.28 14.56
CA THR A 10 -1.68 -22.36 15.54
C THR A 10 -1.06 -21.11 14.91
N GLY A 11 -1.03 -21.05 13.57
CA GLY A 11 -0.52 -19.94 12.79
C GLY A 11 0.48 -20.36 11.71
N PRO A 12 0.98 -19.39 10.91
CA PRO A 12 1.84 -19.62 9.76
C PRO A 12 3.15 -20.33 10.08
N GLN A 13 3.68 -21.09 9.13
CA GLN A 13 4.87 -21.92 9.32
C GLN A 13 5.80 -21.89 8.11
N THR A 14 7.10 -21.97 8.36
CA THR A 14 8.12 -22.24 7.34
C THR A 14 8.48 -23.72 7.26
N GLY A 15 9.05 -24.16 6.14
CA GLY A 15 9.69 -25.48 6.04
C GLY A 15 8.75 -26.68 6.15
N ILE A 16 7.45 -26.47 5.94
CA ILE A 16 6.48 -27.57 5.88
C ILE A 16 6.65 -28.34 4.58
N ASP A 17 6.70 -29.67 4.70
CA ASP A 17 6.50 -30.58 3.58
C ASP A 17 5.01 -30.89 3.40
N ARG A 18 4.42 -30.37 2.33
CA ARG A 18 3.00 -30.59 1.97
C ARG A 18 2.69 -32.06 1.66
N SER A 19 3.69 -32.91 1.42
CA SER A 19 3.48 -34.35 1.22
C SER A 19 2.93 -35.03 2.48
N ASN A 20 3.17 -34.45 3.66
CA ASN A 20 2.69 -34.94 4.96
C ASN A 20 1.24 -34.54 5.28
N LEU A 21 0.60 -33.72 4.44
CA LEU A 21 -0.81 -33.35 4.55
C LEU A 21 -1.67 -34.34 3.77
N ASN A 22 -2.91 -34.57 4.22
CA ASN A 22 -3.87 -35.35 3.41
C ASN A 22 -4.46 -34.50 2.25
N TYR A 23 -5.31 -35.09 1.41
CA TYR A 23 -5.84 -34.39 0.24
C TYR A 23 -6.68 -33.14 0.58
N GLU A 24 -7.58 -33.24 1.55
CA GLU A 24 -8.44 -32.16 2.00
C GLU A 24 -7.61 -31.03 2.61
N GLU A 25 -6.72 -31.37 3.54
CA GLU A 25 -5.80 -30.44 4.19
C GLU A 25 -4.91 -29.70 3.16
N ARG A 26 -4.38 -30.41 2.16
CA ARG A 26 -3.57 -29.77 1.11
C ARG A 26 -4.34 -28.72 0.32
N SER A 27 -5.65 -28.88 0.17
CA SER A 27 -6.50 -27.94 -0.57
C SER A 27 -6.73 -26.64 0.19
N GLU A 28 -6.65 -26.70 1.52
CA GLU A 28 -6.86 -25.54 2.41
C GLU A 28 -5.56 -24.77 2.66
N VAL A 29 -4.41 -25.46 2.63
CA VAL A 29 -3.10 -24.83 2.86
C VAL A 29 -2.71 -23.93 1.69
N ARG A 30 -2.55 -22.64 2.00
CA ARG A 30 -2.01 -21.59 1.14
C ARG A 30 -0.50 -21.46 1.35
N ALA A 31 0.19 -20.83 0.40
CA ALA A 31 1.63 -20.58 0.49
C ALA A 31 2.00 -19.23 -0.12
N ILE A 32 2.89 -18.51 0.56
CA ILE A 32 3.65 -17.41 -0.02
C ILE A 32 4.89 -18.06 -0.67
N ASP A 33 4.82 -18.25 -1.99
CA ASP A 33 5.86 -18.87 -2.82
C ASP A 33 6.35 -17.86 -3.86
N VAL A 34 7.56 -17.34 -3.66
CA VAL A 34 8.17 -16.38 -4.58
C VAL A 34 9.02 -17.13 -5.58
N ARG A 35 8.58 -17.14 -6.84
CA ARG A 35 9.27 -17.83 -7.91
C ARG A 35 10.26 -16.89 -8.58
N GLY A 36 11.48 -17.39 -8.82
CA GLY A 36 12.46 -16.65 -9.60
C GLY A 36 11.87 -16.24 -10.94
N THR A 37 11.89 -14.94 -11.22
CA THR A 37 11.37 -14.39 -12.47
C THR A 37 12.54 -14.16 -13.43
N THR A 38 12.51 -14.78 -14.61
CA THR A 38 13.48 -14.54 -15.68
C THR A 38 13.34 -13.12 -16.22
N GLY A 39 14.47 -12.43 -16.43
CA GLY A 39 14.50 -11.08 -17.02
C GLY A 39 14.47 -9.91 -16.03
N LEU A 40 14.43 -10.16 -14.72
CA LEU A 40 14.69 -9.13 -13.71
C LEU A 40 16.20 -8.98 -13.45
N ALA A 41 16.65 -7.74 -13.25
CA ALA A 41 18.01 -7.49 -12.76
C ALA A 41 18.22 -8.17 -11.40
N GLN A 42 19.46 -8.53 -11.07
CA GLN A 42 19.78 -9.28 -9.84
C GLN A 42 19.31 -8.56 -8.56
N VAL A 43 19.35 -7.21 -8.55
CA VAL A 43 18.81 -6.39 -7.45
C VAL A 43 17.30 -6.55 -7.24
N ASN A 44 16.57 -6.95 -8.28
CA ASN A 44 15.14 -7.22 -8.25
C ASN A 44 14.81 -8.72 -8.11
N ASN A 45 15.84 -9.56 -7.94
CA ASN A 45 15.76 -11.00 -7.71
C ASN A 45 16.95 -11.47 -6.84
N PRO A 46 16.96 -11.10 -5.55
CA PRO A 46 18.14 -11.21 -4.68
C PRO A 46 18.49 -12.66 -4.30
N GLY A 47 17.60 -13.62 -4.56
CA GLY A 47 17.83 -15.02 -4.26
C GLY A 47 16.53 -15.80 -4.07
N LYS A 48 16.65 -16.97 -3.43
CA LYS A 48 15.52 -17.84 -3.12
C LYS A 48 14.91 -17.45 -1.78
N PHE A 49 13.65 -17.07 -1.77
CA PHE A 49 12.88 -16.82 -0.56
C PHE A 49 12.52 -18.11 0.16
N THR A 50 12.45 -18.02 1.48
CA THR A 50 11.86 -19.05 2.34
C THR A 50 10.35 -18.96 2.24
N ASN A 51 9.71 -20.05 1.82
CA ASN A 51 8.26 -20.12 1.69
C ASN A 51 7.59 -20.18 3.07
N VAL A 52 6.47 -19.47 3.20
CA VAL A 52 5.58 -19.51 4.36
C VAL A 52 4.26 -20.15 3.96
N PHE A 53 3.81 -21.13 4.75
CA PHE A 53 2.55 -21.84 4.58
C PHE A 53 1.57 -21.38 5.66
N TYR A 54 0.30 -21.21 5.29
CA TYR A 54 -0.72 -20.65 6.17
C TYR A 54 -2.13 -21.15 5.78
N LEU A 55 -3.11 -20.92 6.64
CA LEU A 55 -4.53 -21.19 6.38
C LEU A 55 -5.25 -19.90 6.01
N ASP A 56 -6.40 -20.03 5.35
CA ASP A 56 -7.25 -18.89 5.01
C ASP A 56 -7.59 -18.05 6.25
N GLY A 57 -7.42 -16.72 6.18
CA GLY A 57 -7.60 -15.81 7.31
C GLY A 57 -6.32 -15.45 8.07
N ASP A 58 -5.22 -16.18 7.86
CA ASP A 58 -3.91 -15.88 8.47
C ASP A 58 -3.00 -15.02 7.57
N GLU A 59 -3.53 -14.30 6.57
CA GLU A 59 -2.72 -13.58 5.58
C GLU A 59 -1.76 -12.57 6.21
N ALA A 60 -2.24 -11.79 7.20
CA ALA A 60 -1.43 -10.77 7.86
C ALA A 60 -0.28 -11.41 8.65
N ALA A 61 -0.59 -12.41 9.48
CA ALA A 61 0.43 -13.15 10.23
C ALA A 61 1.42 -13.87 9.30
N ALA A 62 0.95 -14.37 8.14
CA ALA A 62 1.80 -15.04 7.18
C ALA A 62 2.75 -14.05 6.49
N ALA A 63 2.27 -12.85 6.17
CA ALA A 63 3.10 -11.77 5.65
C ALA A 63 4.13 -11.29 6.66
N GLU A 64 3.76 -11.17 7.95
CA GLU A 64 4.67 -10.85 9.05
C GLU A 64 5.80 -11.88 9.17
N LEU A 65 5.45 -13.16 9.26
CA LEU A 65 6.46 -14.23 9.31
C LEU A 65 7.32 -14.25 8.05
N PHE A 66 6.72 -14.04 6.87
CA PHE A 66 7.47 -13.98 5.61
C PHE A 66 8.47 -12.81 5.59
N ALA A 67 8.05 -11.64 6.07
CA ALA A 67 8.88 -10.45 6.17
C ALA A 67 10.05 -10.67 7.15
N GLU A 68 9.79 -11.29 8.30
CA GLU A 68 10.79 -11.62 9.30
C GLU A 68 11.85 -12.59 8.74
N VAL A 69 11.43 -13.75 8.22
CA VAL A 69 12.37 -14.80 7.80
C VAL A 69 13.12 -14.48 6.51
N ASN A 70 12.65 -13.49 5.74
CA ASN A 70 13.27 -13.04 4.49
C ASN A 70 13.76 -11.58 4.56
N ALA A 71 13.94 -11.00 5.75
CA ALA A 71 14.23 -9.58 5.94
C ALA A 71 15.39 -9.06 5.06
N ASP A 72 16.52 -9.79 5.03
CA ASP A 72 17.70 -9.40 4.24
C ASP A 72 17.40 -9.35 2.73
N LEU A 73 16.63 -10.32 2.23
CA LEU A 73 16.24 -10.36 0.82
C LEU A 73 15.26 -9.23 0.48
N ILE A 74 14.32 -8.95 1.37
CA ILE A 74 13.33 -7.87 1.18
C ILE A 74 13.99 -6.49 1.23
N ALA A 75 14.95 -6.29 2.13
CA ALA A 75 15.73 -5.06 2.22
C ALA A 75 16.58 -4.82 0.97
N ALA A 76 17.05 -5.87 0.31
CA ALA A 76 17.84 -5.77 -0.92
C ALA A 76 17.03 -5.44 -2.18
N ILE A 77 15.69 -5.53 -2.14
CA ILE A 77 14.84 -5.23 -3.28
C ILE A 77 14.79 -3.72 -3.54
N ASP A 78 14.98 -3.33 -4.80
CA ASP A 78 14.66 -2.00 -5.28
C ASP A 78 13.14 -1.88 -5.54
N LEU A 79 12.46 -1.08 -4.71
CA LEU A 79 11.02 -0.84 -4.82
C LEU A 79 10.65 0.24 -5.85
N SER A 80 11.62 0.99 -6.37
CA SER A 80 11.38 2.01 -7.41
C SER A 80 11.05 1.38 -8.77
N ALA A 81 11.39 0.10 -8.93
CA ALA A 81 11.14 -0.70 -10.13
C ALA A 81 10.27 -1.92 -9.83
N ARG A 82 9.78 -2.54 -10.91
CA ARG A 82 9.06 -3.81 -10.82
C ARG A 82 9.99 -4.90 -10.27
N ASN A 83 9.55 -5.59 -9.22
CA ASN A 83 10.36 -6.57 -8.48
C ASN A 83 9.72 -7.97 -8.41
N VAL A 84 10.50 -8.95 -7.93
CA VAL A 84 10.11 -10.38 -7.88
C VAL A 84 8.90 -10.67 -6.98
N LEU A 85 8.71 -9.90 -5.90
CA LEU A 85 7.55 -10.07 -5.03
C LEU A 85 6.28 -9.62 -5.75
N GLN A 86 6.34 -8.47 -6.43
CA GLN A 86 5.23 -7.93 -7.21
C GLN A 86 4.83 -8.85 -8.38
N THR A 87 5.78 -9.59 -8.98
CA THR A 87 5.48 -10.53 -10.08
C THR A 87 4.95 -11.88 -9.60
N SER A 88 5.32 -12.30 -8.40
CA SER A 88 5.00 -13.64 -7.89
C SER A 88 3.74 -13.68 -7.04
N LEU A 89 3.37 -12.56 -6.41
CA LEU A 89 2.35 -12.52 -5.38
C LEU A 89 1.12 -11.71 -5.82
N PRO A 90 -0.08 -12.09 -5.35
CA PRO A 90 -1.25 -11.21 -5.43
C PRO A 90 -0.98 -9.86 -4.75
N ARG A 91 -1.60 -8.79 -5.25
CA ARG A 91 -1.34 -7.43 -4.78
C ARG A 91 -1.52 -7.26 -3.27
N HIS A 92 -2.59 -7.83 -2.72
CA HIS A 92 -2.88 -7.83 -1.29
C HIS A 92 -1.70 -8.36 -0.46
N MET A 93 -1.14 -9.51 -0.87
CA MET A 93 -0.06 -10.15 -0.14
C MET A 93 1.24 -9.36 -0.25
N TYR A 94 1.53 -8.81 -1.43
CA TYR A 94 2.67 -7.90 -1.62
C TYR A 94 2.59 -6.69 -0.69
N ASP A 95 1.42 -6.05 -0.64
CA ASP A 95 1.13 -4.90 0.21
C ASP A 95 1.33 -5.25 1.71
N LEU A 96 0.80 -6.38 2.19
CA LEU A 96 1.00 -6.84 3.57
C LEU A 96 2.47 -7.09 3.92
N ILE A 97 3.25 -7.68 3.02
CA ILE A 97 4.68 -7.94 3.24
C ILE A 97 5.46 -6.63 3.35
N LEU A 98 5.14 -5.63 2.51
CA LEU A 98 5.78 -4.31 2.61
C LEU A 98 5.45 -3.61 3.93
N ASP A 99 4.22 -3.77 4.42
CA ASP A 99 3.78 -3.27 5.72
C ASP A 99 4.58 -3.87 6.86
N ALA A 100 4.65 -5.21 6.90
CA ALA A 100 5.36 -5.95 7.93
C ALA A 100 6.87 -5.67 7.91
N ALA A 101 7.43 -5.42 6.73
CA ALA A 101 8.83 -5.03 6.58
C ALA A 101 9.10 -3.56 6.90
N GLY A 102 8.08 -2.76 7.26
CA GLY A 102 8.21 -1.33 7.54
C GLY A 102 8.61 -0.49 6.32
N ARG A 103 8.41 -1.00 5.10
CA ARG A 103 8.76 -0.33 3.83
C ARG A 103 7.64 0.55 3.28
N ARG A 104 6.56 0.68 4.05
CA ARG A 104 5.47 1.63 3.83
C ARG A 104 4.95 2.13 5.17
N GLU A 105 4.39 3.32 5.15
CA GLU A 105 3.64 3.88 6.27
C GLU A 105 2.20 4.12 5.81
N ILE A 106 1.24 3.60 6.58
CA ILE A 106 -0.19 3.77 6.28
C ILE A 106 -0.88 4.52 7.41
N ARG A 107 -1.69 5.50 7.03
CA ARG A 107 -2.62 6.19 7.92
C ARG A 107 -4.01 6.21 7.28
N THR A 108 -4.97 5.62 7.96
CA THR A 108 -6.36 5.59 7.52
C THR A 108 -7.14 6.73 8.16
N TYR A 109 -7.64 7.64 7.34
CA TYR A 109 -8.55 8.71 7.73
C TYR A 109 -10.01 8.31 7.41
N PRO A 110 -11.02 9.11 7.80
CA PRO A 110 -12.42 8.76 7.55
C PRO A 110 -12.74 8.49 6.07
N THR A 111 -12.16 9.26 5.15
CA THR A 111 -12.48 9.19 3.71
C THR A 111 -11.27 8.91 2.82
N VAL A 112 -10.04 9.09 3.32
CA VAL A 112 -8.79 8.88 2.55
C VAL A 112 -7.85 7.95 3.31
N VAL A 113 -7.14 7.10 2.58
CA VAL A 113 -5.96 6.37 3.05
C VAL A 113 -4.72 7.05 2.51
N PHE A 114 -3.85 7.47 3.44
CA PHE A 114 -2.51 7.95 3.14
C PHE A 114 -1.56 6.74 3.21
N GLU A 115 -0.83 6.51 2.13
CA GLU A 115 0.30 5.57 2.11
C GLU A 115 1.55 6.31 1.65
N ARG A 116 2.60 6.30 2.47
CA ARG A 116 3.94 6.73 2.07
C ARG A 116 4.83 5.52 1.86
N ARG A 117 5.46 5.43 0.69
CA ARG A 117 6.44 4.40 0.36
C ARG A 117 7.84 4.85 0.73
N GLU A 118 8.77 3.91 0.81
CA GLU A 118 10.16 4.21 1.15
C GLU A 118 10.87 5.13 0.17
N ASP A 119 10.50 5.09 -1.12
CA ASP A 119 11.02 6.01 -2.13
C ASP A 119 10.50 7.45 -1.96
N GLY A 120 9.64 7.70 -0.96
CA GLY A 120 9.01 8.96 -0.66
C GLY A 120 7.70 9.20 -1.43
N THR A 121 7.32 8.32 -2.37
CA THR A 121 6.06 8.44 -3.10
C THR A 121 4.90 8.35 -2.12
N ILE A 122 3.95 9.29 -2.23
CA ILE A 122 2.71 9.27 -1.45
C ILE A 122 1.55 8.88 -2.34
N TRP A 123 0.72 7.96 -1.85
CA TRP A 123 -0.59 7.64 -2.40
C TRP A 123 -1.67 8.17 -1.48
N LEU A 124 -2.61 8.91 -2.05
CA LEU A 124 -3.85 9.32 -1.39
C LEU A 124 -4.99 8.61 -2.10
N ILE A 125 -5.65 7.69 -1.40
CA ILE A 125 -6.61 6.77 -1.99
C ILE A 125 -7.93 6.92 -1.25
N ASP A 126 -9.03 7.05 -2.00
CA ASP A 126 -10.37 6.96 -1.44
C ASP A 126 -10.50 5.69 -0.59
N ARG A 127 -11.05 5.83 0.61
CA ARG A 127 -11.06 4.73 1.58
C ARG A 127 -11.85 3.52 1.09
N ASP A 128 -13.02 3.73 0.49
CA ASP A 128 -13.84 2.64 -0.04
C ASP A 128 -13.09 1.92 -1.16
N ARG A 129 -12.42 2.66 -2.04
CA ARG A 129 -11.54 2.10 -3.07
C ARG A 129 -10.41 1.29 -2.46
N TYR A 130 -9.75 1.80 -1.42
CA TYR A 130 -8.67 1.10 -0.74
C TYR A 130 -9.16 -0.24 -0.16
N GLU A 131 -10.32 -0.25 0.48
CA GLU A 131 -10.85 -1.43 1.14
C GLU A 131 -11.43 -2.45 0.13
N THR A 132 -12.09 -2.00 -0.94
CA THR A 132 -12.86 -2.89 -1.84
C THR A 132 -12.15 -3.24 -3.16
N ARG A 133 -11.17 -2.45 -3.61
CA ARG A 133 -10.55 -2.59 -4.96
C ARG A 133 -9.04 -2.86 -4.91
N VAL A 134 -8.63 -3.89 -4.17
CA VAL A 134 -7.21 -4.27 -3.94
C VAL A 134 -6.33 -4.17 -5.19
N ASP A 135 -6.74 -4.80 -6.30
CA ASP A 135 -5.93 -4.87 -7.53
C ASP A 135 -5.89 -3.55 -8.32
N ARG A 136 -6.75 -2.58 -7.96
CA ARG A 136 -6.91 -1.28 -8.63
C ARG A 136 -6.71 -0.09 -7.68
N ARG A 137 -6.13 -0.30 -6.50
CA ARG A 137 -5.84 0.77 -5.52
C ARG A 137 -4.94 1.87 -6.09
N TYR A 138 -3.90 1.46 -6.83
CA TYR A 138 -2.79 2.33 -7.23
C TYR A 138 -2.83 2.67 -8.72
N THR A 139 -4.01 2.93 -9.28
CA THR A 139 -4.12 3.46 -10.64
C THR A 139 -4.48 4.94 -10.62
N THR A 140 -3.79 5.71 -11.46
CA THR A 140 -4.04 7.14 -11.67
C THR A 140 -4.96 7.40 -12.87
N SER A 141 -5.35 6.35 -13.62
CA SER A 141 -6.22 6.48 -14.80
C SER A 141 -7.72 6.51 -14.46
N GLU A 142 -8.07 6.39 -13.18
CA GLU A 142 -9.45 6.31 -12.67
C GLU A 142 -9.56 7.17 -11.41
N THR A 143 -10.76 7.69 -11.14
CA THR A 143 -11.05 8.48 -9.93
C THR A 143 -10.83 7.67 -8.65
N GLY A 144 -10.48 8.36 -7.57
CA GLY A 144 -10.31 7.76 -6.24
C GLY A 144 -8.87 7.47 -5.83
N SER A 145 -7.86 7.85 -6.63
CA SER A 145 -6.45 7.76 -6.21
C SER A 145 -5.63 8.89 -6.82
N ALA A 146 -4.78 9.52 -6.01
CA ALA A 146 -3.73 10.44 -6.43
C ALA A 146 -2.36 9.88 -6.04
N ARG A 147 -1.39 10.05 -6.94
CA ARG A 147 0.03 9.76 -6.69
C ARG A 147 0.79 11.07 -6.63
N VAL A 148 1.38 11.35 -5.48
CA VAL A 148 2.25 12.50 -5.23
C VAL A 148 3.70 12.03 -5.32
N PRO A 149 4.52 12.62 -6.21
CA PRO A 149 5.91 12.22 -6.36
C PRO A 149 6.73 12.63 -5.13
N SER A 150 7.87 11.96 -4.92
CA SER A 150 8.67 12.09 -3.70
C SER A 150 9.39 13.42 -3.54
N ASP A 151 9.52 14.19 -4.62
CA ASP A 151 10.08 15.55 -4.63
C ASP A 151 9.04 16.63 -4.27
N LEU A 152 7.78 16.25 -4.08
CA LEU A 152 6.68 17.16 -3.78
C LEU A 152 6.17 16.99 -2.34
N SER A 153 6.26 18.06 -1.56
CA SER A 153 5.72 18.11 -0.20
C SER A 153 4.28 18.62 -0.20
N LEU A 154 3.34 17.80 0.29
CA LEU A 154 1.93 18.20 0.50
C LEU A 154 1.80 19.35 1.50
N GLU A 155 2.65 19.38 2.53
CA GLU A 155 2.69 20.49 3.50
C GLU A 155 3.11 21.79 2.82
N THR A 156 4.22 21.77 2.07
CA THR A 156 4.72 22.96 1.37
C THR A 156 3.76 23.42 0.28
N LEU A 157 3.10 22.50 -0.44
CA LEU A 157 2.03 22.85 -1.35
C LEU A 157 0.90 23.56 -0.64
N TYR A 158 0.40 22.97 0.45
CA TYR A 158 -0.66 23.58 1.25
C TYR A 158 -0.26 24.99 1.69
N GLU A 159 0.93 25.19 2.26
CA GLU A 159 1.41 26.48 2.72
C GLU A 159 1.53 27.53 1.60
N ASN A 160 2.07 27.14 0.44
CA ASN A 160 2.35 28.05 -0.67
C ASN A 160 1.11 28.56 -1.40
N TYR A 161 0.02 27.80 -1.42
CA TYR A 161 -1.23 28.28 -2.00
C TYR A 161 -1.87 29.38 -1.14
N GLY A 162 -2.78 30.14 -1.74
CA GLY A 162 -3.54 31.18 -1.03
C GLY A 162 -4.50 30.63 0.03
N SER A 163 -5.42 31.47 0.47
CA SER A 163 -6.48 31.08 1.42
C SER A 163 -7.46 30.05 0.83
N VAL A 164 -7.55 29.94 -0.49
CA VAL A 164 -8.35 28.95 -1.21
C VAL A 164 -7.43 28.09 -2.06
N ILE A 165 -7.63 26.77 -2.02
CA ILE A 165 -6.94 25.79 -2.85
C ILE A 165 -7.99 25.03 -3.65
N THR A 166 -7.93 25.12 -4.97
CA THR A 166 -8.91 24.54 -5.90
C THR A 166 -8.41 23.21 -6.50
N GLU A 167 -9.31 22.47 -7.14
CA GLU A 167 -8.93 21.29 -7.93
C GLU A 167 -7.94 21.66 -9.05
N SER A 168 -8.17 22.79 -9.73
CA SER A 168 -7.32 23.29 -10.82
C SER A 168 -5.92 23.66 -10.35
N ASP A 169 -5.80 24.31 -9.20
CA ASP A 169 -4.49 24.62 -8.59
C ASP A 169 -3.63 23.36 -8.48
N LEU A 170 -4.23 22.26 -8.01
CA LEU A 170 -3.54 20.98 -7.84
C LEU A 170 -3.28 20.26 -9.17
N ARG A 171 -4.14 20.43 -10.18
CA ARG A 171 -3.92 19.86 -11.53
C ARG A 171 -2.74 20.51 -12.25
N GLU A 172 -2.33 21.72 -11.86
CA GLU A 172 -1.13 22.37 -12.39
C GLU A 172 0.19 21.84 -11.78
N THR A 173 0.09 20.94 -10.80
CA THR A 173 1.26 20.29 -10.17
C THR A 173 1.68 19.01 -10.91
N THR A 174 2.70 18.33 -10.38
CA THR A 174 3.17 17.02 -10.86
C THR A 174 2.39 15.82 -10.27
N ILE A 175 1.30 16.06 -9.55
CA ILE A 175 0.46 15.01 -8.98
C ILE A 175 -0.31 14.28 -10.09
N ASP A 176 -0.18 12.95 -10.14
CA ASP A 176 -0.90 12.13 -11.10
C ASP A 176 -2.22 11.61 -10.51
N GLY A 177 -3.28 11.60 -11.33
CA GLY A 177 -4.57 10.98 -10.99
C GLY A 177 -5.59 11.95 -10.42
N ASP A 178 -6.38 11.49 -9.46
CA ASP A 178 -7.52 12.23 -8.92
C ASP A 178 -7.11 13.16 -7.79
N VAL A 179 -6.71 14.39 -8.13
CA VAL A 179 -6.26 15.42 -7.17
C VAL A 179 -7.30 15.77 -6.10
N ARG A 180 -8.57 15.37 -6.27
CA ARG A 180 -9.59 15.53 -5.21
C ARG A 180 -9.24 14.75 -3.94
N GLN A 181 -8.49 13.65 -4.07
CA GLN A 181 -7.99 12.92 -2.91
C GLN A 181 -6.97 13.73 -2.09
N VAL A 182 -6.28 14.69 -2.72
CA VAL A 182 -5.39 15.64 -2.05
C VAL A 182 -6.19 16.68 -1.26
N LEU A 183 -7.22 17.27 -1.88
CA LEU A 183 -8.14 18.18 -1.18
C LEU A 183 -8.83 17.49 0.01
N ASP A 184 -9.28 16.25 -0.20
CA ASP A 184 -9.94 15.49 0.86
C ASP A 184 -8.97 15.10 1.98
N TYR A 185 -7.71 14.78 1.64
CA TYR A 185 -6.65 14.57 2.62
C TYR A 185 -6.42 15.81 3.49
N TYR A 186 -6.26 16.99 2.89
CA TYR A 186 -6.15 18.24 3.65
C TYR A 186 -7.35 18.49 4.57
N ARG A 187 -8.56 18.10 4.14
CA ARG A 187 -9.77 18.26 4.96
C ARG A 187 -9.80 17.35 6.20
N VAL A 188 -9.24 16.14 6.12
CA VAL A 188 -9.39 15.11 7.16
C VAL A 188 -8.14 14.85 7.98
N ALA A 189 -6.96 15.22 7.49
CA ALA A 189 -5.72 15.08 8.23
C ALA A 189 -5.55 16.21 9.24
N SER A 190 -5.18 15.86 10.47
CA SER A 190 -5.14 16.79 11.61
C SER A 190 -4.12 17.93 11.50
N GLY A 191 -3.21 17.89 10.54
CA GLY A 191 -2.19 18.92 10.33
C GLY A 191 -2.66 20.10 9.48
N TYR A 192 -3.89 20.09 8.98
CA TYR A 192 -4.40 21.08 8.05
C TYR A 192 -5.70 21.70 8.57
N HIS A 193 -5.73 23.02 8.63
CA HIS A 193 -6.86 23.78 9.15
C HIS A 193 -7.65 24.33 7.97
N CYS A 194 -8.58 23.54 7.43
CA CYS A 194 -9.37 23.95 6.28
C CYS A 194 -10.81 23.41 6.31
N GLN A 195 -11.66 24.02 5.49
CA GLN A 195 -13.03 23.57 5.24
C GLN A 195 -13.28 23.37 3.75
N PRO A 196 -14.12 22.41 3.37
CA PRO A 196 -14.54 22.26 1.97
C PRO A 196 -15.34 23.49 1.53
N THR A 197 -15.10 23.95 0.31
CA THR A 197 -15.86 25.01 -0.35
C THR A 197 -16.04 24.70 -1.83
N THR A 198 -16.76 25.56 -2.54
CA THR A 198 -16.85 25.53 -4.00
C THR A 198 -16.59 26.91 -4.56
N THR A 199 -15.88 27.01 -5.68
CA THR A 199 -15.71 28.28 -6.39
C THR A 199 -17.03 28.74 -7.01
N GLU A 200 -17.08 29.98 -7.50
CA GLU A 200 -18.25 30.51 -8.23
C GLU A 200 -18.60 29.69 -9.48
N THR A 201 -17.62 29.00 -10.08
CA THR A 201 -17.81 28.13 -11.25
C THR A 201 -18.28 26.72 -10.87
N GLY A 202 -18.46 26.43 -9.58
CA GLY A 202 -18.88 25.13 -9.05
C GLY A 202 -17.74 24.11 -8.90
N GLU A 203 -16.49 24.56 -8.99
CA GLU A 203 -15.32 23.72 -8.80
C GLU A 203 -15.10 23.38 -7.31
N LEU A 204 -14.67 22.16 -7.02
CA LEU A 204 -14.31 21.74 -5.67
C LEU A 204 -13.05 22.45 -5.19
N ALA A 205 -13.07 22.90 -3.95
CA ALA A 205 -11.95 23.57 -3.32
C ALA A 205 -11.96 23.37 -1.80
N ILE A 206 -10.88 23.80 -1.14
CA ILE A 206 -10.83 23.99 0.31
C ILE A 206 -10.48 25.44 0.61
N THR A 207 -10.96 25.95 1.74
CA THR A 207 -10.57 27.26 2.29
C THR A 207 -9.81 27.04 3.59
N LYS A 208 -8.61 27.59 3.69
CA LYS A 208 -7.82 27.62 4.92
C LYS A 208 -8.54 28.47 5.96
N ILE A 209 -8.57 27.99 7.20
CA ILE A 209 -9.12 28.71 8.34
C ILE A 209 -7.92 29.31 9.06
N GLU A 210 -7.89 30.63 9.21
CA GLU A 210 -6.95 31.26 10.14
C GLU A 210 -7.33 30.84 11.57
N GLU A 211 -6.37 30.32 12.33
CA GLU A 211 -6.55 30.20 13.78
C GLU A 211 -6.69 31.63 14.33
N THR A 212 -7.91 32.03 14.66
CA THR A 212 -8.12 33.17 15.55
C THR A 212 -7.66 32.75 16.94
N ASP A 213 -6.49 33.26 17.34
CA ASP A 213 -5.97 33.25 18.72
C ASP A 213 -7.00 33.76 19.75
#